data_AF-A0A7C8G187-F1
#
_entry.id   AF-A0A7C8G187-F1
#
_cell.length_a   1.000
_cell.length_b   1.000
_cell.length_c   1.000
_cell.angle_alpha   90.00
_cell.angle_beta   90.00
_cell.angle_gamma   90.00
#
_symmetry.space_group_name_H-M   'P 1'
#
loop_
_entity.id
_entity.type
_entity.pdbx_description
1 polymer ?
#
loop_
_entity_poly.entity_id
_entity_poly.type
_entity_poly.pdbx_seq_one_letter_code
_entity_poly.pdbx_strand_id
1 'polypeptide(L)'
;MALRDHEGEVAVRRDDANGAAGEWLSGRITTDEFLAQLRTPAMSWVRSAASRNNLPYAEYEDALSEVMVALVRAVHLYDSTPALKANVKNWSAMLRQVAVRETYRFCSAHRQHGVGGLSAMTRRSARITKARRELTAELGYEPDDQSVVDHVNEQVNRSVRDPVKAGARVSVDDLRPHRVVTGDDAHMERLRAADVQQDVDVAIMIDRVIRECERRDPAVGSVARAWVGRVAATGEVASVSEIRSATGLSVRTVRAHIEQVRCALTQRLDER
;
A
#
# COMPACT_ATOMS: atom_id res chain seq x y z
N MET A 1 -5.47 47.90 33.02
CA MET A 1 -5.28 47.36 31.66
C MET A 1 -4.99 45.87 31.80
N ALA A 2 -6.04 45.05 31.84
CA ALA A 2 -5.96 43.62 32.13
C ALA A 2 -5.90 42.86 30.80
N LEU A 3 -4.80 42.12 30.59
CA LEU A 3 -4.63 41.18 29.50
C LEU A 3 -5.60 40.02 29.72
N ARG A 4 -6.58 39.88 28.82
CA ARG A 4 -7.44 38.70 28.76
C ARG A 4 -6.66 37.60 28.05
N ASP A 5 -6.35 36.55 28.79
CA ASP A 5 -5.91 35.28 28.24
C ASP A 5 -7.04 34.73 27.34
N HIS A 6 -6.83 34.80 26.03
CA HIS A 6 -7.62 34.06 25.06
C HIS A 6 -7.06 32.64 24.97
N GLU A 7 -7.47 31.79 25.90
CA GLU A 7 -7.47 30.35 25.69
C GLU A 7 -8.48 30.05 24.57
N GLY A 8 -7.98 30.08 23.33
CA GLY A 8 -8.73 29.65 22.17
C GLY A 8 -9.01 28.17 22.30
N GLU A 9 -10.23 27.82 22.67
CA GLU A 9 -10.78 26.47 22.62
C GLU A 9 -10.72 26.01 21.15
N VAL A 10 -9.67 25.25 20.81
CA VAL A 10 -9.51 24.67 19.48
C VAL A 10 -10.65 23.68 19.30
N ALA A 11 -11.68 24.10 18.57
CA ALA A 11 -12.83 23.27 18.24
C ALA A 11 -12.35 21.98 17.57
N VAL A 12 -12.27 20.91 18.36
CA VAL A 12 -11.93 19.56 17.88
C VAL A 12 -13.07 19.17 16.94
N ARG A 13 -12.76 19.02 15.64
CA ARG A 13 -13.74 18.47 14.68
C ARG A 13 -14.24 17.15 15.24
N ARG A 14 -15.56 16.94 15.26
CA ARG A 14 -16.20 15.71 15.77
C ARG A 14 -15.60 14.41 15.21
N ASP A 15 -15.04 14.47 13.99
CA ASP A 15 -14.36 13.35 13.32
C ASP A 15 -12.95 13.02 13.86
N ASP A 16 -12.37 13.92 14.66
CA ASP A 16 -11.02 13.81 15.24
C ASP A 16 -11.04 13.29 16.68
N ALA A 17 -12.20 13.08 17.30
CA ALA A 17 -12.27 12.73 18.72
C ALA A 17 -12.43 11.22 18.93
N ASN A 18 -11.31 10.48 19.01
CA ASN A 18 -11.35 9.22 19.77
C ASN A 18 -11.41 9.56 21.26
N GLY A 19 -12.60 9.56 21.85
CA GLY A 19 -12.81 9.82 23.28
C GLY A 19 -11.98 8.92 24.19
N ALA A 20 -11.71 7.69 23.74
CA ALA A 20 -10.90 6.71 24.45
C ALA A 20 -9.43 7.15 24.63
N ALA A 21 -8.91 8.05 23.78
CA ALA A 21 -7.53 8.52 23.90
C ALA A 21 -7.34 9.32 25.20
N GLY A 22 -8.32 10.12 25.60
CA GLY A 22 -8.26 10.87 26.86
C GLY A 22 -8.31 9.94 28.08
N GLU A 23 -9.14 8.90 28.02
CA GLU A 23 -9.24 7.89 29.08
C GLU A 23 -7.92 7.10 29.22
N TRP A 24 -7.34 6.67 28.10
CA TRP A 24 -6.06 5.97 28.06
C TRP A 24 -4.91 6.81 28.61
N LEU A 25 -4.78 8.07 28.18
CA LEU A 25 -3.74 8.98 28.67
C LEU A 25 -3.87 9.28 30.17
N SER A 26 -5.11 9.28 30.69
CA SER A 26 -5.37 9.43 32.13
C SER A 26 -5.20 8.14 32.94
N GLY A 27 -4.92 7.00 32.29
CA GLY A 27 -4.80 5.69 32.93
C GLY A 27 -6.13 5.06 33.36
N ARG A 28 -7.28 5.57 32.88
CA ARG A 28 -8.61 5.03 33.21
C ARG A 28 -8.92 3.73 32.47
N ILE A 29 -8.29 3.52 31.33
CA ILE A 29 -8.35 2.27 30.56
C ILE A 29 -6.93 1.79 30.25
N THR A 30 -6.78 0.48 30.13
CA THR A 30 -5.54 -0.18 29.73
C THR A 30 -5.22 0.06 28.26
N THR A 31 -3.96 -0.17 27.87
CA THR A 31 -3.54 -0.11 26.46
C THR A 31 -4.32 -1.09 25.59
N ASP A 32 -4.61 -2.30 26.08
CA ASP A 32 -5.37 -3.30 25.32
C ASP A 32 -6.83 -2.87 25.10
N GLU A 33 -7.47 -2.32 26.13
CA GLU A 33 -8.82 -1.75 26.02
C GLU A 33 -8.85 -0.58 25.04
N PHE A 34 -7.83 0.30 25.09
CA PHE A 34 -7.71 1.41 24.15
C PHE A 34 -7.56 0.91 22.70
N LEU A 35 -6.70 -0.08 22.45
CA LEU A 35 -6.50 -0.66 21.13
C LEU A 35 -7.76 -1.36 20.59
N ALA A 36 -8.52 -2.03 21.46
CA ALA A 36 -9.81 -2.61 21.10
C ALA A 36 -10.83 -1.52 20.67
N GLN A 37 -10.90 -0.42 21.43
CA GLN A 37 -11.77 0.72 21.12
C GLN A 37 -11.31 1.50 19.86
N LEU A 38 -10.02 1.46 19.52
CA LEU A 38 -9.44 2.17 18.39
C LEU A 38 -9.87 1.60 17.02
N ARG A 39 -10.35 0.34 16.96
CA ARG A 39 -10.77 -0.30 15.71
C ARG A 39 -11.90 0.44 14.99
N THR A 40 -12.91 0.89 15.73
CA THR A 40 -14.08 1.59 15.17
C THR A 40 -13.72 2.93 14.52
N PRO A 41 -13.03 3.87 15.20
CA PRO A 41 -12.58 5.11 14.55
C PRO A 41 -11.56 4.84 13.43
N ALA A 42 -10.68 3.84 13.57
CA ALA A 42 -9.75 3.47 12.51
C ALA A 42 -10.47 3.04 11.23
N MET A 43 -11.54 2.24 11.32
CA MET A 43 -12.34 1.85 10.16
C MET A 43 -12.98 3.07 9.48
N SER A 44 -13.46 4.06 10.24
CA SER A 44 -13.98 5.31 9.66
C SER A 44 -12.91 6.07 8.88
N TRP A 45 -11.70 6.18 9.43
CA TRP A 45 -10.56 6.82 8.77
C TRP A 45 -10.12 6.07 7.51
N VAL A 46 -10.06 4.74 7.58
CA VAL A 46 -9.75 3.87 6.43
C VAL A 46 -10.78 4.08 5.34
N ARG A 47 -12.09 3.98 5.63
CA ARG A 47 -13.16 4.19 4.64
C ARG A 47 -13.03 5.54 3.93
N SER A 48 -12.79 6.60 4.69
CA SER A 48 -12.62 7.95 4.13
C SER A 48 -11.37 8.07 3.26
N ALA A 49 -10.24 7.50 3.67
CA ALA A 49 -8.98 7.54 2.92
C ALA A 49 -9.00 6.63 1.69
N ALA A 50 -9.54 5.43 1.83
CA ALA A 50 -9.67 4.38 0.82
C ALA A 50 -10.63 4.81 -0.30
N SER A 51 -11.79 5.37 0.04
CA SER A 51 -12.75 5.93 -0.93
C SER A 51 -12.11 7.01 -1.80
N ARG A 52 -11.29 7.90 -1.20
CA ARG A 52 -10.56 8.94 -1.95
C ARG A 52 -9.47 8.37 -2.87
N ASN A 53 -9.09 7.11 -2.71
CA ASN A 53 -8.08 6.42 -3.52
C ASN A 53 -8.67 5.29 -4.37
N ASN A 54 -9.98 5.22 -4.51
CA ASN A 54 -10.69 4.20 -5.31
C ASN A 54 -10.34 2.77 -4.91
N LEU A 55 -10.03 2.52 -3.63
CA LEU A 55 -9.84 1.15 -3.15
C LEU A 55 -11.20 0.43 -3.14
N PRO A 56 -11.31 -0.81 -3.64
CA PRO A 56 -12.55 -1.57 -3.56
C PRO A 56 -12.99 -1.82 -2.12
N TYR A 57 -14.30 -1.81 -1.87
CA TYR A 57 -14.85 -2.05 -0.51
C TYR A 57 -14.43 -3.39 0.09
N ALA A 58 -14.20 -4.41 -0.74
CA ALA A 58 -13.73 -5.74 -0.32
C ALA A 58 -12.36 -5.68 0.39
N GLU A 59 -11.53 -4.70 0.06
CA GLU A 59 -10.16 -4.54 0.54
C GLU A 59 -10.06 -3.72 1.83
N TYR A 60 -11.19 -3.16 2.31
CA TYR A 60 -11.17 -2.25 3.45
C TYR A 60 -10.76 -2.93 4.75
N GLU A 61 -11.10 -4.22 4.95
CA GLU A 61 -10.70 -4.99 6.13
C GLU A 61 -9.22 -5.34 6.13
N ASP A 62 -8.64 -5.59 4.96
CA ASP A 62 -7.20 -5.84 4.82
C ASP A 62 -6.40 -4.53 5.01
N ALA A 63 -6.87 -3.42 4.44
CA ALA A 63 -6.33 -2.09 4.72
C ALA A 63 -6.41 -1.73 6.21
N LEU A 64 -7.54 -2.05 6.86
CA LEU A 64 -7.71 -1.85 8.30
C LEU A 64 -6.74 -2.68 9.11
N SER A 65 -6.45 -3.92 8.71
CA SER A 65 -5.52 -4.80 9.42
C SER A 65 -4.11 -4.20 9.43
N GLU A 66 -3.62 -3.71 8.29
CA GLU A 66 -2.32 -3.02 8.20
C GLU A 66 -2.28 -1.72 9.00
N VAL A 67 -3.37 -0.94 8.95
CA VAL A 67 -3.51 0.28 9.74
C VAL A 67 -3.46 -0.02 11.24
N MET A 68 -4.16 -1.06 11.71
CA MET A 68 -4.15 -1.45 13.13
C MET A 68 -2.75 -1.84 13.61
N VAL A 69 -1.96 -2.55 12.80
CA VAL A 69 -0.56 -2.86 13.13
C VAL A 69 0.26 -1.59 13.34
N ALA A 70 0.11 -0.59 12.48
CA ALA A 70 0.83 0.67 12.61
C ALA A 70 0.37 1.51 13.81
N LEU A 71 -0.94 1.48 14.13
CA LEU A 71 -1.48 2.15 15.30
C LEU A 71 -0.97 1.52 16.60
N VAL A 72 -0.94 0.19 16.70
CA VAL A 72 -0.35 -0.54 17.83
C VAL A 72 1.12 -0.14 18.02
N ARG A 73 1.90 -0.08 16.92
CA ARG A 73 3.29 0.39 16.97
C ARG A 73 3.41 1.83 17.47
N ALA A 74 2.54 2.73 17.03
CA ALA A 74 2.53 4.12 17.48
C ALA A 74 2.22 4.23 18.99
N VAL A 75 1.30 3.41 19.49
CA VAL A 75 0.95 3.32 20.91
C VAL A 75 2.10 2.75 21.74
N HIS A 76 2.77 1.69 21.32
CA HIS A 76 3.95 1.19 22.03
C HIS A 76 5.14 2.16 22.00
N LEU A 77 5.31 2.90 20.89
CA LEU A 77 6.35 3.91 20.79
C LEU A 77 6.13 5.06 21.78
N TYR A 78 4.88 5.41 22.05
CA TYR A 78 4.54 6.37 23.10
C TYR A 78 5.03 5.92 24.48
N ASP A 79 4.72 4.68 24.86
CA ASP A 79 5.05 4.16 26.19
C ASP A 79 6.55 4.13 26.44
N SER A 80 7.32 3.82 25.39
CA SER A 80 8.78 3.69 25.42
C SER A 80 9.55 5.00 25.19
N THR A 81 8.89 6.09 24.76
CA THR A 81 9.57 7.34 24.38
C THR A 81 9.06 8.55 25.18
N PRO A 82 9.76 8.96 26.27
CA PRO A 82 9.37 10.10 27.09
C PRO A 82 9.19 11.42 26.32
N ALA A 83 10.00 11.63 25.27
CA ALA A 83 9.92 12.82 24.42
C ALA A 83 8.59 12.92 23.64
N LEU A 84 7.98 11.79 23.26
CA LEU A 84 6.67 11.79 22.61
C LEU A 84 5.56 12.16 23.61
N LYS A 85 5.69 11.71 24.87
CA LYS A 85 4.76 12.07 25.95
C LYS A 85 4.67 13.57 26.18
N ALA A 86 5.81 14.26 26.13
CA ALA A 86 5.87 15.70 26.34
C ALA A 86 5.34 16.54 25.17
N ASN A 87 5.41 16.03 23.94
CA ASN A 87 5.22 16.86 22.73
C ASN A 87 3.88 16.62 22.01
N VAL A 88 3.24 15.46 22.16
CA VAL A 88 1.99 15.16 21.44
C VAL A 88 0.78 15.67 22.22
N LYS A 89 0.23 16.81 21.78
CA LYS A 89 -0.94 17.44 22.43
C LYS A 89 -2.30 16.86 22.00
N ASN A 90 -2.38 16.27 20.80
CA ASN A 90 -3.62 15.68 20.28
C ASN A 90 -3.36 14.28 19.70
N TRP A 91 -3.59 13.27 20.53
CA TRP A 91 -3.36 11.87 20.20
C TRP A 91 -4.25 11.37 19.08
N SER A 92 -5.52 11.72 19.11
CA SER A 92 -6.49 11.28 18.11
C SER A 92 -6.14 11.79 16.71
N ALA A 93 -5.68 13.04 16.61
CA ALA A 93 -5.19 13.60 15.35
C ALA A 93 -3.92 12.89 14.84
N MET A 94 -2.98 12.59 15.73
CA MET A 94 -1.76 11.84 15.37
C MET A 94 -2.10 10.43 14.86
N LEU A 95 -2.95 9.70 15.58
CA LEU A 95 -3.38 8.35 15.20
C LEU A 95 -4.15 8.37 13.87
N ARG A 96 -5.01 9.38 13.65
CA ARG A 96 -5.67 9.59 12.35
C ARG A 96 -4.65 9.79 11.24
N GLN A 97 -3.62 10.60 11.43
CA GLN A 97 -2.57 10.80 10.42
C GLN A 97 -1.83 9.50 10.09
N VAL A 98 -1.51 8.69 11.11
CA VAL A 98 -0.92 7.36 10.92
C VAL A 98 -1.85 6.47 10.09
N ALA A 99 -3.12 6.38 10.46
CA ALA A 99 -4.11 5.56 9.75
C ALA A 99 -4.28 5.98 8.29
N VAL A 100 -4.38 7.28 8.01
CA VAL A 100 -4.50 7.80 6.64
C VAL A 100 -3.24 7.49 5.83
N ARG A 101 -2.06 7.72 6.40
CA ARG A 101 -0.78 7.44 5.72
C ARG A 101 -0.65 5.96 5.36
N GLU A 102 -0.93 5.06 6.29
CA GLU A 102 -0.86 3.62 6.02
C GLU A 102 -1.95 3.15 5.07
N THR A 103 -3.15 3.74 5.12
CA THR A 103 -4.19 3.46 4.10
C THR A 103 -3.69 3.83 2.71
N TYR A 104 -3.02 4.97 2.55
CA TYR A 104 -2.47 5.38 1.25
C TYR A 104 -1.33 4.47 0.80
N ARG A 105 -0.48 4.04 1.74
CA ARG A 105 0.57 3.05 1.48
C ARG A 105 -0.05 1.73 1.02
N PHE A 106 -1.08 1.24 1.72
CA PHE A 106 -1.83 0.05 1.32
C PHE A 106 -2.45 0.23 -0.05
N CYS A 107 -3.14 1.33 -0.34
CA CYS A 107 -3.70 1.59 -1.67
C CYS A 107 -2.63 1.64 -2.78
N SER A 108 -1.41 2.09 -2.44
CA SER A 108 -0.28 2.09 -3.37
C SER A 108 0.28 0.70 -3.58
N ALA A 109 0.34 -0.13 -2.53
CA ALA A 109 0.79 -1.52 -2.58
C ALA A 109 -0.25 -2.46 -3.21
N HIS A 110 -1.54 -2.23 -2.95
CA HIS A 110 -2.66 -2.93 -3.60
C HIS A 110 -2.66 -2.68 -5.10
N ARG A 111 -2.38 -1.43 -5.53
CA ARG A 111 -2.08 -1.12 -6.94
C ARG A 111 -0.81 -1.80 -7.47
N GLN A 112 0.09 -2.29 -6.62
CA GLN A 112 1.31 -3.00 -6.99
C GLN A 112 1.14 -4.53 -7.00
N HIS A 113 0.06 -5.08 -6.42
CA HIS A 113 -0.28 -6.50 -6.53
C HIS A 113 -0.83 -6.78 -7.93
N GLY A 114 0.09 -6.87 -8.88
CA GLY A 114 -0.13 -7.19 -10.29
C GLY A 114 1.19 -7.28 -11.06
N VAL A 115 2.14 -6.35 -10.83
CA VAL A 115 3.49 -6.39 -11.43
C VAL A 115 4.46 -5.59 -10.55
N GLY A 116 5.57 -6.21 -10.15
CA GLY A 116 6.71 -5.54 -9.52
C GLY A 116 7.40 -4.55 -10.47
N GLY A 117 6.78 -3.39 -10.71
CA GLY A 117 7.30 -2.34 -11.61
C GLY A 117 6.61 -0.98 -11.45
N LEU A 118 5.46 -0.93 -10.77
CA LEU A 118 4.60 0.26 -10.72
C LEU A 118 5.05 1.38 -9.77
N SER A 119 6.15 1.23 -9.04
CA SER A 119 6.69 2.33 -8.20
C SER A 119 7.17 3.52 -9.05
N ALA A 120 7.85 3.24 -10.16
CA ALA A 120 8.26 4.27 -11.11
C ALA A 120 7.04 4.90 -11.80
N MET A 121 6.12 4.08 -12.32
CA MET A 121 4.87 4.56 -12.96
C MET A 121 3.99 5.38 -12.01
N THR A 122 3.80 4.97 -10.76
CA THR A 122 2.98 5.72 -9.80
C THR A 122 3.62 7.07 -9.48
N ARG A 123 4.95 7.12 -9.34
CA ARG A 123 5.69 8.38 -9.17
C ARG A 123 5.58 9.26 -10.41
N ARG A 124 5.61 8.68 -11.62
CA ARG A 124 5.39 9.39 -12.89
C ARG A 124 3.98 9.96 -12.99
N SER A 125 2.95 9.16 -12.69
CA SER A 125 1.55 9.59 -12.68
C SER A 125 1.27 10.71 -11.66
N ALA A 126 1.85 10.62 -10.47
CA ALA A 126 1.76 11.67 -9.46
C ALA A 126 2.46 12.96 -9.92
N ARG A 127 3.62 12.87 -10.57
CA ARG A 127 4.32 14.02 -11.17
C ARG A 127 3.54 14.66 -12.30
N ILE A 128 2.95 13.86 -13.19
CA ILE A 128 2.08 14.32 -14.28
C ILE A 128 0.88 15.09 -13.71
N THR A 129 0.21 14.52 -12.71
CA THR A 129 -0.96 15.16 -12.07
C THR A 129 -0.57 16.49 -11.40
N LYS A 130 0.59 16.52 -10.74
CA LYS A 130 1.12 17.74 -10.13
C LYS A 130 1.46 18.80 -11.18
N ALA A 131 2.24 18.44 -12.20
CA ALA A 131 2.65 19.34 -13.27
C ALA A 131 1.47 19.91 -14.05
N ARG A 132 0.45 19.09 -14.32
CA ARG A 132 -0.80 19.55 -14.95
C ARG A 132 -1.47 20.65 -14.11
N ARG A 133 -1.61 20.45 -12.79
CA ARG A 133 -2.18 21.48 -11.90
C ARG A 133 -1.35 22.76 -11.84
N GLU A 134 -0.02 22.63 -11.83
CA GLU A 134 0.90 23.77 -11.85
C GLU A 134 0.75 24.57 -13.15
N LEU A 135 0.77 23.89 -14.29
CA LEU A 135 0.58 24.51 -15.61
C LEU A 135 -0.81 25.12 -15.79
N THR A 136 -1.89 24.45 -15.35
CA THR A 136 -3.24 25.02 -15.41
C THR A 136 -3.34 26.29 -14.56
N ALA A 137 -2.69 26.31 -13.39
CA ALA A 137 -2.65 27.51 -12.54
C ALA A 137 -1.82 28.66 -13.15
N GLU A 138 -0.75 28.35 -13.88
CA GLU A 138 0.11 29.33 -14.55
C GLU A 138 -0.52 29.90 -15.83
N LEU A 139 -1.08 29.04 -16.67
CA LEU A 139 -1.61 29.40 -17.99
C LEU A 139 -3.05 29.92 -17.94
N GLY A 140 -3.80 29.59 -16.88
CA GLY A 140 -5.21 29.93 -16.74
C GLY A 140 -6.16 29.11 -17.62
N TYR A 141 -5.65 28.09 -18.31
CA TYR A 141 -6.41 27.13 -19.10
C TYR A 141 -5.75 25.73 -19.02
N GLU A 142 -6.47 24.68 -19.44
CA GLU A 142 -5.94 23.32 -19.40
C GLU A 142 -4.81 23.14 -20.44
N PRO A 143 -3.59 22.76 -20.02
CA PRO A 143 -2.46 22.54 -20.93
C PRO A 143 -2.68 21.29 -21.79
N ASP A 144 -2.12 21.27 -22.99
CA ASP A 144 -2.09 20.06 -23.80
C ASP A 144 -1.16 18.99 -23.20
N ASP A 145 -1.39 17.73 -23.59
CA ASP A 145 -0.67 16.58 -23.05
C ASP A 145 0.86 16.66 -23.30
N GLN A 146 1.30 17.22 -24.43
CA GLN A 146 2.72 17.34 -24.75
C GLN A 146 3.38 18.40 -23.86
N SER A 147 2.72 19.53 -23.64
CA SER A 147 3.16 20.58 -22.71
C SER A 147 3.34 20.05 -21.29
N VAL A 148 2.45 19.17 -20.83
CA VAL A 148 2.58 18.50 -19.52
C VAL A 148 3.79 17.56 -19.49
N VAL A 149 4.02 16.76 -20.53
CA VAL A 149 5.17 15.85 -20.63
C VAL A 149 6.49 16.62 -20.61
N ASP A 150 6.58 17.69 -21.40
CA ASP A 150 7.79 18.49 -21.51
C ASP A 150 8.13 19.15 -20.18
N HIS A 151 7.13 19.71 -19.51
CA HIS A 151 7.29 20.31 -18.19
C HIS A 151 7.78 19.31 -17.14
N VAL A 152 7.19 18.11 -17.07
CA VAL A 152 7.65 17.06 -16.14
C VAL A 152 9.07 16.60 -16.47
N ASN A 153 9.37 16.36 -17.75
CA ASN A 153 10.69 15.90 -18.18
C ASN A 153 11.76 16.97 -17.92
N GLU A 154 11.45 18.26 -18.06
CA GLU A 154 12.33 19.35 -17.69
C GLU A 154 12.64 19.35 -16.19
N GLN A 155 11.62 19.23 -15.33
CA GLN A 155 11.80 19.14 -13.87
C GLN A 155 12.66 17.91 -13.48
N VAL A 156 12.44 16.76 -14.12
CA VAL A 156 13.18 15.53 -13.83
C VAL A 156 14.63 15.63 -14.31
N ASN A 157 14.88 16.19 -15.50
CA ASN A 157 16.25 16.40 -16.00
C ASN A 157 17.08 17.30 -15.10
N ARG A 158 16.45 18.29 -14.42
CA ARG A 158 17.13 19.17 -13.45
C ARG A 158 17.40 18.49 -12.11
N SER A 159 16.57 17.54 -11.70
CA SER A 159 16.59 16.97 -10.34
C SER A 159 17.18 15.56 -10.25
N VAL A 160 17.32 14.83 -11.35
CA VAL A 160 17.80 13.44 -11.38
C VAL A 160 19.02 13.31 -12.28
N ARG A 161 20.13 12.78 -11.74
CA ARG A 161 21.43 12.64 -12.44
C ARG A 161 21.38 11.76 -13.69
N ASP A 162 20.52 10.74 -13.70
CA ASP A 162 20.25 9.90 -14.88
C ASP A 162 18.74 9.55 -14.92
N PRO A 163 17.92 10.41 -15.55
CA PRO A 163 16.46 10.24 -15.60
C PRO A 163 15.99 8.97 -16.32
N VAL A 164 16.78 8.51 -17.29
CA VAL A 164 16.42 7.37 -18.15
C VAL A 164 16.66 6.08 -17.38
N LYS A 165 17.86 5.91 -16.81
CA LYS A 165 18.20 4.73 -15.99
C LYS A 165 17.34 4.62 -14.73
N ALA A 166 16.89 5.76 -14.19
CA ALA A 166 15.97 5.81 -13.05
C ALA A 166 14.49 5.60 -13.42
N GLY A 167 14.15 5.44 -14.70
CA GLY A 167 12.77 5.29 -15.17
C GLY A 167 11.88 6.51 -14.86
N ALA A 168 12.48 7.69 -14.71
CA ALA A 168 11.82 8.90 -14.23
C ALA A 168 11.25 9.77 -15.36
N ARG A 169 11.71 9.58 -16.61
CA ARG A 169 11.13 10.22 -17.80
C ARG A 169 9.70 9.73 -18.06
N VAL A 170 8.86 10.65 -18.48
CA VAL A 170 7.47 10.41 -18.89
C VAL A 170 7.32 10.62 -20.39
N SER A 171 6.31 9.96 -20.95
CA SER A 171 5.89 10.03 -22.34
C SER A 171 4.38 10.29 -22.41
N VAL A 172 3.87 10.58 -23.61
CA VAL A 172 2.43 10.76 -23.85
C VAL A 172 1.64 9.49 -23.48
N ASP A 173 2.25 8.31 -23.58
CA ASP A 173 1.61 7.06 -23.19
C ASP A 173 1.35 6.96 -21.68
N ASP A 174 2.12 7.69 -20.84
CA ASP A 174 1.89 7.75 -19.40
C ASP A 174 0.68 8.64 -19.01
N LEU A 175 0.15 9.45 -19.94
CA LEU A 175 -1.04 10.29 -19.74
C LEU A 175 -2.35 9.56 -20.03
N ARG A 176 -2.30 8.48 -20.81
CA ARG A 176 -3.50 7.72 -21.14
C ARG A 176 -3.95 6.96 -19.89
N PRO A 177 -5.25 7.02 -19.54
CA PRO A 177 -5.77 6.24 -18.43
C PRO A 177 -5.44 4.77 -18.67
N HIS A 178 -4.73 4.15 -17.73
CA HIS A 178 -4.44 2.73 -17.78
C HIS A 178 -5.77 2.00 -17.84
N ARG A 179 -6.05 1.35 -18.96
CA ARG A 179 -7.12 0.35 -19.01
C ARG A 179 -6.72 -0.73 -18.02
N VAL A 180 -7.43 -0.79 -16.91
CA VAL A 180 -7.43 -1.99 -16.06
C VAL A 180 -8.06 -3.07 -16.94
N VAL A 181 -7.21 -3.91 -17.54
CA VAL A 181 -7.68 -5.04 -18.32
C VAL A 181 -8.16 -6.08 -17.30
N THR A 182 -9.44 -6.02 -16.98
CA THR A 182 -10.10 -7.06 -16.19
C THR A 182 -10.23 -8.30 -17.07
N GLY A 183 -9.35 -9.28 -16.88
CA GLY A 183 -9.58 -10.71 -17.11
C GLY A 183 -9.78 -11.24 -18.52
N ASP A 184 -10.59 -10.62 -19.38
CA ASP A 184 -11.17 -11.35 -20.54
C ASP A 184 -10.70 -10.92 -21.93
N ASP A 185 -9.93 -9.83 -22.07
CA ASP A 185 -9.51 -9.32 -23.40
C ASP A 185 -7.98 -9.19 -23.58
N ALA A 186 -7.16 -9.87 -22.76
CA ALA A 186 -5.69 -9.73 -22.80
C ALA A 186 -4.99 -10.77 -23.69
N HIS A 187 -5.64 -11.31 -24.72
CA HIS A 187 -4.95 -12.12 -25.71
C HIS A 187 -4.61 -11.25 -26.93
N MET A 188 -3.30 -11.19 -27.21
CA MET A 188 -2.62 -10.49 -28.32
C MET A 188 -2.25 -9.03 -28.01
N GLU A 189 -0.98 -8.79 -27.65
CA GLU A 189 0.02 -8.27 -28.60
C GLU A 189 1.28 -7.68 -27.89
N ARG A 190 2.37 -8.48 -27.91
CA ARG A 190 3.82 -8.13 -27.95
C ARG A 190 4.48 -7.24 -26.87
N LEU A 191 5.60 -7.74 -26.35
CA LEU A 191 6.96 -7.14 -26.13
C LEU A 191 7.69 -8.00 -25.07
N ARG A 192 8.99 -8.35 -25.05
CA ARG A 192 10.14 -8.43 -25.98
C ARG A 192 11.14 -9.41 -25.33
N ALA A 193 12.00 -10.04 -26.13
CA ALA A 193 12.82 -11.21 -25.79
C ALA A 193 13.88 -11.11 -24.65
N ALA A 194 13.94 -10.01 -23.90
CA ALA A 194 14.81 -9.89 -22.71
C ALA A 194 14.14 -10.43 -21.44
N ASP A 195 12.80 -10.42 -21.36
CA ASP A 195 12.05 -10.95 -20.21
C ASP A 195 12.00 -12.49 -20.20
N VAL A 196 12.13 -13.13 -21.36
CA VAL A 196 12.03 -14.61 -21.46
C VAL A 196 13.08 -15.33 -20.60
N GLN A 197 14.28 -14.77 -20.46
CA GLN A 197 15.32 -15.38 -19.62
C GLN A 197 15.02 -15.19 -18.11
N GLN A 198 14.49 -14.02 -17.72
CA GLN A 198 14.09 -13.76 -16.33
C GLN A 198 12.83 -14.55 -15.94
N ASP A 199 11.88 -14.71 -16.87
CA ASP A 199 10.65 -15.48 -16.66
C ASP A 199 10.94 -16.98 -16.48
N VAL A 200 11.91 -17.52 -17.24
CA VAL A 200 12.38 -18.90 -17.07
C VAL A 200 13.05 -19.09 -15.70
N ASP A 201 13.85 -18.13 -15.25
CA ASP A 201 14.50 -18.18 -13.94
C ASP A 201 13.50 -18.10 -12.78
N VAL A 202 12.45 -17.28 -12.93
CA VAL A 202 11.36 -17.15 -11.96
C VAL A 202 10.49 -18.41 -11.94
N ALA A 203 10.16 -18.99 -13.10
CA ALA A 203 9.41 -20.24 -13.21
C ALA A 203 10.14 -21.40 -12.52
N ILE A 204 11.44 -21.55 -12.76
CA ILE A 204 12.27 -22.60 -12.16
C ILE A 204 12.36 -22.40 -10.64
N MET A 205 12.50 -21.16 -10.17
CA MET A 205 12.55 -20.86 -8.74
C MET A 205 11.22 -21.20 -8.04
N ILE A 206 10.10 -20.76 -8.62
CA ILE A 206 8.76 -21.02 -8.08
C ILE A 206 8.48 -22.52 -8.02
N ASP A 207 8.78 -23.27 -9.09
CA ASP A 207 8.58 -24.72 -9.13
C ASP A 207 9.41 -25.44 -8.05
N ARG A 208 10.67 -25.01 -7.84
CA ARG A 208 11.51 -25.55 -6.75
C ARG A 208 10.92 -25.29 -5.37
N VAL A 209 10.42 -24.08 -5.13
CA VAL A 209 9.78 -23.71 -3.85
C VAL A 209 8.52 -24.53 -3.63
N ILE A 210 7.66 -24.66 -4.65
CA ILE A 210 6.45 -25.49 -4.57
C ILE A 210 6.82 -26.94 -4.22
N ARG A 211 7.76 -27.55 -4.93
CA ARG A 211 8.21 -28.93 -4.64
C ARG A 211 8.85 -29.07 -3.26
N GLU A 212 9.53 -28.04 -2.76
CA GLU A 212 10.08 -28.03 -1.41
C GLU A 212 8.98 -27.96 -0.35
N CYS A 213 8.00 -27.07 -0.54
CA CYS A 213 6.82 -26.99 0.30
C CYS A 213 6.04 -28.32 0.30
N GLU A 214 5.80 -28.93 -0.87
CA GLU A 214 5.11 -30.22 -0.99
C GLU A 214 5.83 -31.37 -0.28
N ARG A 215 7.17 -31.41 -0.34
CA ARG A 215 7.97 -32.43 0.37
C ARG A 215 7.91 -32.26 1.89
N ARG A 216 7.81 -31.02 2.38
CA ARG A 216 7.72 -30.75 3.82
C ARG A 216 6.32 -31.01 4.36
N ASP A 217 5.31 -30.48 3.66
CA ASP A 217 3.90 -30.62 4.00
C ASP A 217 3.04 -30.49 2.72
N PRO A 218 2.30 -31.56 2.32
CA PRO A 218 1.43 -31.52 1.15
C PRO A 218 0.39 -30.39 1.17
N ALA A 219 -0.11 -29.99 2.33
CA ALA A 219 -1.08 -28.91 2.46
C ALA A 219 -0.43 -27.54 2.17
N VAL A 220 0.80 -27.31 2.67
CA VAL A 220 1.59 -26.11 2.37
C VAL A 220 1.94 -26.07 0.88
N GLY A 221 2.31 -27.21 0.30
CA GLY A 221 2.56 -27.34 -1.13
C GLY A 221 1.36 -27.00 -2.01
N SER A 222 0.17 -27.47 -1.63
CA SER A 222 -1.09 -27.13 -2.31
C SER A 222 -1.38 -25.63 -2.25
N VAL A 223 -1.18 -25.00 -1.08
CA VAL A 223 -1.29 -23.54 -0.92
C VAL A 223 -0.23 -22.82 -1.75
N ALA A 224 1.02 -23.28 -1.77
CA ALA A 224 2.09 -22.70 -2.57
C ALA A 224 1.74 -22.72 -4.07
N ARG A 225 1.26 -23.86 -4.57
CA ARG A 225 0.83 -24.01 -5.96
C ARG A 225 -0.33 -23.10 -6.30
N ALA A 226 -1.36 -23.04 -5.45
CA ALA A 226 -2.50 -22.15 -5.65
C ALA A 226 -2.12 -20.67 -5.57
N TRP A 227 -1.16 -20.32 -4.70
CA TRP A 227 -0.79 -18.95 -4.43
C TRP A 227 0.19 -18.36 -5.45
N VAL A 228 1.32 -19.03 -5.69
CA VAL A 228 2.41 -18.52 -6.54
C VAL A 228 2.58 -19.29 -7.85
N GLY A 229 1.86 -20.40 -8.05
CA GLY A 229 2.05 -21.25 -9.23
C GLY A 229 1.76 -20.57 -10.57
N ARG A 230 0.91 -19.54 -10.59
CA ARG A 230 0.62 -18.75 -11.80
C ARG A 230 1.50 -17.52 -11.99
N VAL A 231 2.36 -17.18 -11.02
CA VAL A 231 3.18 -15.95 -11.06
C VAL A 231 4.12 -15.94 -12.25
N ALA A 232 4.71 -17.09 -12.61
CA ALA A 232 5.60 -17.18 -13.76
C ALA A 232 4.88 -16.97 -15.12
N ALA A 233 3.58 -17.24 -15.18
CA ALA A 233 2.79 -17.13 -16.42
C ALA A 233 2.00 -15.82 -16.50
N THR A 234 1.60 -15.25 -15.36
CA THR A 234 0.66 -14.12 -15.27
C THR A 234 1.22 -12.91 -14.52
N GLY A 235 2.32 -13.07 -13.77
CA GLY A 235 2.83 -12.07 -12.83
C GLY A 235 2.01 -11.93 -11.55
N GLU A 236 0.87 -12.61 -11.45
CA GLU A 236 -0.11 -12.43 -10.38
C GLU A 236 -0.04 -13.53 -9.32
N VAL A 237 -0.27 -13.15 -8.07
CA VAL A 237 -0.51 -14.09 -6.96
C VAL A 237 -2.02 -14.26 -6.75
N ALA A 238 -2.44 -15.44 -6.32
CA ALA A 238 -3.84 -15.66 -5.96
C ALA A 238 -4.20 -14.99 -4.62
N SER A 239 -5.42 -14.45 -4.53
CA SER A 239 -6.01 -13.96 -3.28
C SER A 239 -6.27 -15.11 -2.30
N VAL A 240 -6.41 -14.78 -1.01
CA VAL A 240 -6.76 -15.77 0.02
C VAL A 240 -8.09 -16.46 -0.28
N SER A 241 -9.05 -15.75 -0.89
CA SER A 241 -10.34 -16.33 -1.28
C SER A 241 -10.19 -17.34 -2.42
N GLU A 242 -9.41 -17.03 -3.46
CA GLU A 242 -9.12 -17.96 -4.55
C GLU A 242 -8.39 -19.21 -4.05
N ILE A 243 -7.38 -19.04 -3.20
CA ILE A 243 -6.64 -20.16 -2.60
C ILE A 243 -7.57 -21.02 -1.75
N ARG A 244 -8.46 -20.41 -0.98
CA ARG A 244 -9.47 -21.13 -0.20
C ARG A 244 -10.37 -21.98 -1.09
N SER A 245 -10.89 -21.40 -2.16
CA SER A 245 -11.73 -22.11 -3.12
C SER A 245 -10.98 -23.27 -3.79
N ALA A 246 -9.69 -23.10 -4.07
CA ALA A 246 -8.86 -24.12 -4.69
C ALA A 246 -8.44 -25.26 -3.73
N THR A 247 -8.27 -24.96 -2.44
CA THR A 247 -7.68 -25.91 -1.47
C THR A 247 -8.69 -26.48 -0.47
N GLY A 248 -9.85 -25.83 -0.30
CA GLY A 248 -10.85 -26.20 0.71
C GLY A 248 -10.43 -25.90 2.17
N LEU A 249 -9.28 -25.26 2.39
CA LEU A 249 -8.74 -24.99 3.73
C LEU A 249 -9.46 -23.81 4.41
N SER A 250 -9.30 -23.69 5.74
CA SER A 250 -9.79 -22.50 6.45
C SER A 250 -8.94 -21.26 6.13
N VAL A 251 -9.52 -20.06 6.23
CA VAL A 251 -8.79 -18.79 6.02
C VAL A 251 -7.56 -18.68 6.94
N ARG A 252 -7.70 -19.11 8.20
CA ARG A 252 -6.60 -19.11 9.18
C ARG A 252 -5.46 -20.03 8.73
N THR A 253 -5.81 -21.24 8.27
CA THR A 253 -4.85 -22.23 7.77
C THR A 253 -4.15 -21.73 6.51
N VAL A 254 -4.89 -21.18 5.54
CA VAL A 254 -4.34 -20.59 4.32
C VAL A 254 -3.32 -19.50 4.66
N ARG A 255 -3.67 -18.54 5.55
CA ARG A 255 -2.75 -17.46 5.95
C ARG A 255 -1.48 -18.01 6.62
N ALA A 256 -1.61 -18.99 7.50
CA ALA A 256 -0.46 -19.62 8.15
C ALA A 256 0.46 -20.32 7.14
N HIS A 257 -0.09 -21.02 6.15
CA HIS A 257 0.70 -21.67 5.11
C HIS A 257 1.31 -20.68 4.12
N ILE A 258 0.62 -19.60 3.76
CA ILE A 258 1.20 -18.51 2.95
C ILE A 258 2.46 -17.96 3.61
N GLU A 259 2.46 -17.77 4.93
CA GLU A 259 3.64 -17.28 5.64
C GLU A 259 4.81 -18.27 5.60
N GLN A 260 4.53 -19.58 5.66
CA GLN A 260 5.58 -20.60 5.47
C GLN A 260 6.16 -20.58 4.06
N VAL A 261 5.31 -20.39 3.04
CA VAL A 261 5.76 -20.25 1.64
C VAL A 261 6.58 -18.98 1.46
N ARG A 262 6.21 -17.86 2.11
CA ARG A 262 7.02 -16.64 2.12
C ARG A 262 8.40 -16.85 2.70
N CYS A 263 8.50 -17.50 3.86
CA CYS A 263 9.79 -17.81 4.46
C CYS A 263 10.68 -18.63 3.52
N ALA A 264 10.10 -19.63 2.83
CA ALA A 264 10.84 -20.44 1.85
C ALA A 264 11.29 -19.62 0.63
N LEU A 265 10.46 -18.68 0.14
CA LEU A 265 10.82 -17.78 -0.95
C LEU A 265 11.96 -16.84 -0.57
N THR A 266 11.88 -16.19 0.60
CA THR A 266 12.92 -15.27 1.07
C THR A 266 14.26 -15.97 1.22
N GLN A 267 14.29 -17.16 1.83
CA GLN A 267 15.52 -17.96 1.97
C GLN A 267 16.19 -18.23 0.63
N ARG A 268 15.42 -18.51 -0.43
CA ARG A 268 15.95 -18.77 -1.78
C ARG A 268 16.41 -17.51 -2.51
N LEU A 269 15.79 -16.36 -2.21
CA LEU A 269 16.22 -15.08 -2.77
C LEU A 269 17.55 -14.62 -2.15
N ASP A 270 17.80 -14.94 -0.88
CA ASP A 270 19.05 -14.61 -0.19
C ASP A 270 20.23 -15.53 -0.59
N GLU A 271 19.96 -16.70 -1.21
CA GLU A 271 20.97 -17.64 -1.74
C GLU A 271 21.52 -17.25 -3.14
N ARG A 272 20.98 -16.21 -3.78
CA ARG A 272 21.36 -15.74 -5.12
C ARG A 272 22.29 -14.53 -5.07
#